data_AF-A0A2J7ZEW8-F1
#
_entry.id   AF-A0A2J7ZEW8-F1
#
_cell.length_a   1.000
_cell.length_b   1.000
_cell.length_c   1.000
_cell.angle_alpha   90.00
_cell.angle_beta   90.00
_cell.angle_gamma   90.00
#
_symmetry.space_group_name_H-M   'P 1'
#
loop_
_entity.id
_entity.type
_entity.pdbx_description
1 polymer ?
#
loop_
_entity_poly.entity_id
_entity_poly.type
_entity_poly.pdbx_seq_one_letter_code
_entity_poly.pdbx_strand_id
1 'polypeptide(L)' 'MVAGLVCIVCRTDYRRAPDAVTLVVAHHSGRQLLACEGVCARMAGGAVHSTDEPPLPLVERVHRYEAEH' A
#
# COMPACT_ATOMS: atom_id res chain seq x y z
N MET A 1 5.97 1.98 -11.52
CA MET A 1 5.21 2.52 -10.37
C MET A 1 5.70 1.79 -9.13
N VAL A 2 6.03 2.50 -8.04
CA VAL A 2 6.53 1.88 -6.79
C VAL A 2 5.37 1.22 -6.01
N ALA A 3 4.71 0.25 -6.63
CA ALA A 3 3.52 -0.40 -6.10
C ALA A 3 3.83 -1.06 -4.74
N GLY A 4 3.05 -0.75 -3.72
CA GLY A 4 3.23 -1.29 -2.37
C GLY A 4 4.26 -0.58 -1.48
N LEU A 5 5.06 0.38 -1.98
CA LEU A 5 5.98 1.16 -1.13
C LEU A 5 5.49 2.58 -0.85
N VAL A 6 4.50 3.05 -1.62
CA VAL A 6 3.93 4.39 -1.46
C VAL A 6 2.42 4.34 -1.38
N CYS A 7 1.84 5.29 -0.65
CA CYS A 7 0.41 5.52 -0.69
C CYS A 7 -0.02 5.93 -2.10
N ILE A 8 -1.04 5.26 -2.64
CA ILE A 8 -1.54 5.61 -3.97
C ILE A 8 -2.22 6.99 -4.02
N VAL A 9 -2.63 7.52 -2.85
CA VAL A 9 -3.31 8.81 -2.72
C VAL A 9 -2.32 9.94 -2.37
N CYS A 10 -1.75 9.93 -1.17
CA CYS A 10 -0.90 11.02 -0.69
C CYS A 10 0.59 10.85 -1.01
N ARG A 11 0.98 9.74 -1.66
CA ARG A 11 2.37 9.43 -2.05
C ARG A 11 3.35 9.29 -0.88
N THR A 12 2.88 9.19 0.37
CA THR A 12 3.73 8.85 1.53
C THR A 12 4.55 7.60 1.23
N ASP A 13 5.87 7.71 1.40
CA ASP A 13 6.81 6.59 1.30
C ASP A 13 6.87 5.84 2.63
N TYR A 14 6.37 4.60 2.63
CA TYR A 14 6.28 3.79 3.85
C TYR A 14 7.65 3.36 4.38
N ARG A 15 8.70 3.42 3.56
CA ARG A 15 10.09 3.19 4.02
C ARG A 15 10.58 4.29 4.94
N ARG A 16 9.97 5.48 4.85
CA ARG A 16 10.30 6.67 5.66
C ARG A 16 9.25 6.95 6.74
N ALA A 17 8.19 6.14 6.79
CA ALA A 17 7.09 6.25 7.73
C ALA A 17 6.72 4.85 8.24
N PRO A 18 7.59 4.19 9.03
CA PRO A 18 7.39 2.82 9.48
C PRO A 18 6.15 2.67 10.38
N ASP A 19 5.74 3.75 11.06
CA ASP A 19 4.57 3.78 11.94
C ASP A 19 3.25 4.05 11.19
N ALA A 20 3.31 4.27 9.87
CA ALA A 20 2.11 4.50 9.08
C ALA A 20 1.30 3.19 8.95
N VAL A 21 0.06 3.22 9.43
CA VAL A 21 -0.89 2.13 9.21
C VAL A 21 -1.33 2.14 7.74
N THR A 22 -1.14 1.03 7.06
CA THR A 22 -1.45 0.87 5.62
C THR A 22 -2.49 -0.20 5.40
N LEU A 23 -3.38 0.03 4.43
CA LEU A 23 -4.44 -0.91 4.07
C LEU A 23 -4.32 -1.30 2.59
N VAL A 24 -4.64 -2.56 2.28
CA VAL A 24 -4.83 -3.02 0.90
C VAL A 24 -6.15 -2.47 0.40
N VAL A 25 -6.11 -1.74 -0.70
CA VAL A 25 -7.29 -1.09 -1.30
C VAL A 25 -7.65 -1.65 -2.66
N ALA A 26 -6.69 -2.28 -3.34
CA ALA A 26 -6.90 -2.94 -4.62
C ALA A 26 -5.71 -3.85 -4.93
N HIS A 27 -5.88 -4.68 -5.96
CA HIS A 27 -4.80 -5.41 -6.60
C HIS A 27 -4.65 -4.93 -8.03
N HIS A 28 -3.40 -4.75 -8.47
CA HIS A 28 -3.09 -4.43 -9.86
C HIS A 28 -1.89 -5.25 -10.33
N SER A 29 -2.07 -6.03 -11.40
CA SER A 29 -1.04 -6.89 -11.98
C SER A 29 -0.38 -7.82 -10.96
N GLY A 30 -1.19 -8.41 -10.07
CA GLY A 30 -0.71 -9.30 -9.00
C GLY A 30 0.01 -8.59 -7.85
N ARG A 31 -0.08 -7.25 -7.76
CA ARG A 31 0.53 -6.44 -6.69
C ARG A 31 -0.54 -5.75 -5.85
N GLN A 32 -0.31 -5.70 -4.54
CA GLN A 32 -1.14 -4.93 -3.62
C GLN A 32 -0.94 -3.43 -3.85
N LEU A 33 -2.05 -2.72 -4.09
CA LEU A 33 -2.12 -1.27 -4.01
C LEU A 33 -2.51 -0.90 -2.59
N LEU A 34 -1.74 0.04 -2.01
CA LEU A 34 -1.86 0.40 -0.60
C LEU A 34 -2.23 1.87 -0.43
N ALA A 35 -3.04 2.15 0.59
CA ALA A 35 -3.33 3.50 1.06
C ALA A 35 -3.07 3.63 2.56
N CYS A 36 -2.78 4.85 3.03
CA CYS A 36 -2.78 5.13 4.47
C CYS A 36 -4.20 4.92 5.02
N GLU A 37 -4.30 4.45 6.26
CA GLU A 37 -5.57 4.39 6.97
C GLU A 37 -6.27 5.77 7.01
N GLY A 38 -7.60 5.75 7.10
CA GLY A 38 -8.41 6.96 7.19
C GLY A 38 -8.74 7.55 5.81
N VAL A 39 -8.38 8.81 5.59
CA VAL A 39 -8.81 9.58 4.40
C VAL A 39 -8.29 8.96 3.10
N CYS A 40 -7.04 8.49 3.07
CA CYS A 40 -6.46 7.92 1.86
C CYS A 40 -7.15 6.61 1.48
N ALA A 41 -7.41 5.72 2.44
CA ALA A 41 -8.16 4.49 2.20
C ALA A 41 -9.58 4.77 1.67
N ARG A 42 -10.30 5.73 2.26
CA ARG A 42 -11.64 6.13 1.79
C ARG A 42 -11.63 6.65 0.36
N MET A 43 -10.66 7.50 0.02
CA MET A 43 -10.53 8.03 -1.35
C MET A 43 -10.14 6.95 -2.37
N ALA A 44 -9.28 6.01 -1.98
CA ALA A 44 -8.76 4.97 -2.87
C ALA A 44 -9.77 3.86 -3.19
N GLY A 45 -10.56 3.44 -2.21
CA GLY A 45 -11.40 2.24 -2.32
C GLY A 45 -12.89 2.50 -2.33
N GLY A 46 -13.37 3.68 -1.91
CA GLY A 46 -14.81 3.98 -1.73
C GLY A 46 -15.55 3.11 -0.70
N ALA A 47 -15.02 1.94 -0.36
CA ALA A 47 -15.59 0.98 0.55
C ALA A 47 -15.05 1.21 1.96
N VAL A 48 -15.99 1.18 2.90
CA VAL A 48 -15.81 1.25 4.35
C VAL A 48 -14.94 0.10 4.89
N HIS A 49 -14.55 -0.84 4.02
CA HIS A 49 -13.72 -1.98 4.33
C HIS A 49 -12.64 -2.06 3.25
N SER A 50 -11.40 -1.73 3.63
CA SER A 50 -10.22 -2.29 2.98
C SER A 50 -10.41 -3.80 2.82
N THR A 51 -9.77 -4.39 1.82
CA THR A 51 -9.75 -5.85 1.71
C THR A 51 -9.31 -6.42 3.07
N ASP A 52 -10.00 -7.43 3.62
CA ASP A 52 -9.64 -8.07 4.91
C ASP A 52 -8.24 -8.70 4.86
N GLU A 53 -7.65 -8.74 3.66
CA GLU A 53 -6.27 -9.09 3.39
C GLU A 53 -5.29 -8.08 4.03
N PRO A 54 -4.39 -8.54 4.91
CA PRO A 54 -3.34 -7.69 5.45
C PRO A 54 -2.31 -7.33 4.35
N PRO A 55 -1.73 -6.12 4.38
CA PRO A 55 -0.65 -5.78 3.50
C PRO A 55 0.57 -6.67 3.79
N LEU A 56 1.29 -7.07 2.74
CA LEU A 56 2.56 -7.76 2.89
C LEU A 56 3.55 -6.93 3.72
N PRO A 57 4.43 -7.57 4.51
CA PRO A 57 5.45 -6.87 5.30
C PRO A 57 6.29 -5.92 4.45
N LEU A 58 6.63 -4.75 4.99
CA LEU A 58 7.38 -3.72 4.26
C LEU A 58 8.69 -4.27 3.67
N VAL A 59 9.41 -5.10 4.41
CA VAL A 59 10.66 -5.74 3.96
C VAL A 59 10.46 -6.60 2.71
N GLU A 60 9.39 -7.40 2.65
CA GLU A 60 9.08 -8.22 1.48
C GLU A 60 8.69 -7.37 0.28
N ARG A 61 7.95 -6.27 0.51
CA ARG A 61 7.59 -5.33 -0.55
C ARG A 61 8.83 -4.64 -1.13
N VAL A 62 9.80 -4.28 -0.29
CA VAL A 62 11.07 -3.69 -0.73
C VAL A 62 11.87 -4.70 -1.55
N HIS A 63 12.05 -5.93 -1.05
CA HIS A 63 12.74 -6.98 -1.79
C HIS A 63 12.10 -7.27 -3.15
N ARG A 64 10.77 -7.32 -3.24
CA ARG A 64 10.08 -7.50 -4.52
C ARG A 64 10.34 -6.35 -5.48
N TYR A 65 10.31 -5.11 -4.98
CA TYR A 65 10.60 -3.93 -5.80
C TYR A 65 12.03 -3.95 -6.35
N GLU A 66 13.02 -4.30 -5.52
CA GLU A 66 14.43 -4.43 -5.88
C GLU A 66 14.70 -5.61 -6.84
N ALA A 67 13.91 -6.68 -6.80
CA ALA A 67 14.05 -7.78 -7.76
C ALA A 67 13.54 -7.43 -9.16
N GLU A 68 12.73 -6.36 -9.28
CA GLU A 68 12.04 -5.98 -10.51
C GLU A 68 12.60 -4.71 -11.16
N HIS A 69 13.54 -4.01 -10.51
CA HIS A 69 14.16 -2.75 -10.95
C HIS A 69 15.67 -2.77 -10.70
#